data_AF-A0A920S2E9-F1
#
_entry.id   AF-A0A920S2E9-F1
#
_cell.length_a   1.000
_cell.length_b   1.000
_cell.length_c   1.000
_cell.angle_alpha   90.00
_cell.angle_beta   90.00
_cell.angle_gamma   90.00
#
_symmetry.space_group_name_H-M   'P 1'
#
loop_
_entity.id
_entity.type
_entity.pdbx_description
1 polymer ?
#
loop_
_entity_poly.entity_id
_entity_poly.type
_entity_poly.pdbx_seq_one_letter_code
_entity_poly.pdbx_strand_id
1 'polypeptide(L)' 'MGKPTGFMEFPRRKTPWRDVNERLLDYYEIYTPAKNHDLKTQGARCMNCGVPFCESDHGAQ' A
#
# COMPACT_ATOMS: atom_id res chain seq x y z
N MET A 1 12.66 10.06 -1.52
CA MET A 1 12.75 8.61 -1.27
C MET A 1 12.48 8.31 0.20
N GLY A 2 11.91 7.14 0.49
CA GLY A 2 11.53 6.71 1.83
C GLY A 2 12.72 6.58 2.79
N LYS A 3 12.42 6.43 4.09
CA LYS A 3 13.44 6.17 5.10
C LYS A 3 13.93 4.73 4.92
N PRO A 4 15.23 4.45 4.81
CA PRO A 4 15.73 3.07 4.60
C PRO A 4 15.24 2.08 5.67
N THR A 5 15.04 2.54 6.90
CA THR A 5 14.50 1.75 8.03
C THR A 5 12.98 1.87 8.18
N GLY A 6 12.30 2.59 7.29
CA GLY A 6 10.87 2.86 7.37
C GLY A 6 10.00 1.60 7.34
N PHE A 7 10.47 0.52 6.71
CA PHE A 7 9.76 -0.76 6.72
C PHE A 7 9.74 -1.45 8.10
N MET A 8 10.74 -1.16 8.96
CA MET A 8 10.81 -1.66 10.34
C MET A 8 9.98 -0.79 11.29
N GLU A 9 9.96 0.53 11.05
CA GLU A 9 9.29 1.50 11.91
C GLU A 9 7.78 1.60 11.63
N PHE A 10 7.39 1.48 10.36
CA PHE A 10 5.99 1.57 9.95
C PHE A 10 5.49 0.18 9.53
N PRO A 11 4.53 -0.41 10.27
CA PRO A 11 3.94 -1.68 9.87
C PRO A 11 3.14 -1.52 8.58
N ARG A 12 3.05 -2.62 7.80
CA ARG A 12 2.20 -2.66 6.61
C ARG A 12 0.74 -2.49 7.02
N ARG A 13 0.05 -1.55 6.40
CA ARG A 13 -1.39 -1.38 6.55
C ARG A 13 -2.04 -1.44 5.18
N LYS A 14 -3.08 -2.27 5.06
CA LYS A 14 -3.92 -2.33 3.87
C LYS A 14 -4.99 -1.26 3.97
N THR A 15 -5.39 -0.71 2.83
CA THR A 15 -6.58 0.14 2.76
C THR A 15 -7.80 -0.69 3.17
N PRO A 16 -8.64 -0.20 4.09
CA PRO A 16 -9.80 -0.96 4.51
C PRO A 16 -10.80 -1.11 3.35
N TRP A 17 -11.63 -2.13 3.47
CA TRP A 17 -12.73 -2.34 2.54
C TRP A 17 -13.94 -1.51 2.98
N ARG A 18 -14.84 -1.23 2.03
CA ARG A 18 -16.19 -0.72 2.31
C ARG A 18 -16.95 -1.72 3.17
N ASP A 19 -17.97 -1.22 3.86
CA ASP A 19 -18.82 -2.06 4.72
C ASP A 19 -19.42 -3.23 3.91
N VAL A 20 -19.51 -4.39 4.54
CA VAL A 20 -20.01 -5.59 3.88
C VAL A 20 -21.47 -5.41 3.44
N ASN A 21 -22.30 -4.76 4.26
CA ASN A 21 -23.70 -4.56 3.95
C ASN A 21 -23.90 -3.59 2.78
N GLU A 22 -23.02 -2.60 2.64
CA GLU A 22 -23.05 -1.66 1.50
C GLU A 22 -22.63 -2.37 0.21
N ARG A 23 -21.50 -3.08 0.21
CA ARG A 23 -20.94 -3.72 -1.01
C ARG A 23 -21.70 -4.97 -1.47
N LEU A 24 -22.69 -5.45 -0.70
CA LEU A 24 -23.60 -6.51 -1.14
C LEU A 24 -24.69 -5.99 -2.09
N LEU A 25 -24.95 -4.67 -2.08
CA LEU A 25 -26.04 -4.04 -2.83
C LEU A 25 -25.59 -3.48 -4.19
N ASP A 26 -24.28 -3.50 -4.47
CA ASP A 26 -23.69 -2.89 -5.66
C ASP A 26 -22.46 -3.68 -6.17
N TYR A 27 -21.96 -3.29 -7.34
CA TYR A 27 -20.74 -3.82 -7.95
C TYR A 27 -19.61 -2.78 -8.03
N TYR A 28 -19.65 -1.76 -7.17
CA TYR A 28 -18.63 -0.71 -7.14
C TYR A 28 -17.33 -1.18 -6.46
N GLU A 29 -16.27 -0.38 -6.62
CA GLU A 29 -14.94 -0.62 -6.04
C GLU A 29 -15.00 -0.98 -4.55
N ILE A 30 -14.28 -2.02 -4.12
CA ILE A 30 -14.41 -2.53 -2.74
C ILE A 30 -13.55 -1.76 -1.74
N TYR A 31 -12.48 -1.10 -2.20
CA TYR A 31 -11.58 -0.36 -1.33
C TYR A 31 -12.15 1.00 -0.97
N THR A 32 -11.98 1.39 0.30
CA THR A 32 -12.26 2.78 0.69
C THR A 32 -11.20 3.71 0.10
N PRO A 33 -11.52 4.98 -0.19
CA PRO A 33 -10.52 5.97 -0.59
C PRO A 33 -9.38 6.06 0.45
N ALA A 34 -8.14 5.85 0.00
CA ALA A 34 -6.99 5.92 0.87
C ALA A 34 -6.70 7.38 1.27
N LYS A 35 -6.39 7.61 2.56
CA LYS A 35 -6.00 8.94 3.03
C LYS A 35 -4.56 9.23 2.60
N ASN A 36 -4.32 10.45 2.11
CA ASN A 36 -2.98 10.86 1.65
C ASN A 36 -1.87 10.66 2.69
N HIS A 37 -2.17 10.84 3.99
CA HIS A 37 -1.19 10.63 5.06
C HIS A 37 -0.77 9.15 5.20
N ASP A 38 -1.71 8.22 5.04
CA ASP A 38 -1.46 6.78 5.07
C ASP A 38 -0.59 6.37 3.88
N LEU A 39 -0.91 6.89 2.69
CA LEU A 39 -0.13 6.63 1.47
C LEU A 39 1.31 7.12 1.60
N LYS A 40 1.52 8.34 2.13
CA LYS A 40 2.87 8.86 2.40
C LYS A 40 3.63 7.97 3.38
N THR A 41 2.96 7.49 4.43
CA THR A 41 3.56 6.62 5.44
C THR A 41 3.93 5.25 4.85
N GLN A 42 3.06 4.66 4.03
CA GLN A 42 3.36 3.40 3.36
C GLN A 42 4.47 3.56 2.30
N GLY A 43 4.50 4.68 1.57
CA GLY A 43 5.58 5.01 0.63
C GLY A 43 6.94 5.22 1.31
N ALA A 44 6.94 5.71 2.55
CA ALA A 44 8.16 5.87 3.35
C ALA A 44 8.83 4.53 3.72
N ARG A 45 8.14 3.39 3.52
CA ARG A 45 8.67 2.04 3.75
C ARG A 45 9.57 1.55 2.60
N CYS A 46 9.60 2.23 1.46
CA CYS A 46 10.50 1.90 0.37
C CYS A 46 11.96 2.09 0.81
N MET A 47 12.77 1.03 0.69
CA MET A 47 14.16 1.00 1.13
C MET A 47 15.15 1.64 0.15
N ASN A 48 14.70 2.04 -1.05
CA ASN A 48 15.57 2.56 -2.11
C ASN A 48 16.73 1.61 -2.45
N CYS A 49 16.42 0.36 -2.80
CA CYS A 49 17.36 -0.78 -2.91
C CYS A 49 18.43 -0.69 -4.01
N GLY A 50 18.51 0.39 -4.80
CA GLY A 50 19.50 0.55 -5.88
C GLY A 50 19.16 -0.24 -7.14
N VAL A 51 19.22 -1.57 -7.07
CA VAL A 51 18.69 -2.48 -8.12
C VAL A 51 17.45 -3.17 -7.55
N PRO A 52 16.27 -2.54 -7.67
CA PRO A 52 15.08 -2.99 -6.98
C PRO A 52 14.48 -4.25 -7.62
N PHE A 53 14.32 -5.32 -6.83
CA PHE A 53 13.60 -6.52 -7.27
C PHE A 53 12.15 -6.21 -7.69
N CYS A 54 11.50 -5.22 -7.07
CA CYS A 54 10.14 -4.82 -7.40
C CYS A 54 9.98 -4.21 -8.81
N GLU A 55 11.06 -3.86 -9.50
CA GLU A 55 11.04 -3.40 -10.90
C GLU A 55 11.61 -4.45 -11.87
N SER A 56 12.02 -5.63 -11.37
CA SER A 56 12.54 -6.72 -12.20
C SER A 56 11.43 -7.61 -12.77
N ASP A 57 11.68 -8.25 -13.90
CA ASP A 57 10.72 -9.15 -14.59
C ASP A 57 10.22 -10.31 -13.72
N HIS A 58 11.00 -10.71 -12.70
CA HIS A 58 10.65 -11.78 -11.79
C HIS A 58 9.97 -11.31 -10.50
N GLY A 59 9.90 -10.00 -10.26
CA GLY A 59 9.45 -9.42 -9.00
C GLY A 59 8.26 -8.47 -9.08
N ALA A 60 7.85 -8.05 -10.28
CA ALA A 60 6.61 -7.32 -10.52
C ALA A 60 5.45 -8.30 -10.81
N GLN A 61 4.95 -8.98 -9.77
CA GLN A 61 3.67 -9.70 -9.79
C GLN A 61 2.61 -8.94 -9.00
#